data_AF-J9E5V8-F1
#
_entry.id   AF-J9E5V8-F1
#
_cell.length_a   1.000
_cell.length_b   1.000
_cell.length_c   1.000
_cell.angle_alpha   90.00
_cell.angle_beta   90.00
_cell.angle_gamma   90.00
#
_symmetry.space_group_name_H-M   'P 1'
#
loop_
_entity.id
_entity.type
_entity.pdbx_description
1 polymer ?
#
loop_
_entity_poly.entity_id
_entity_poly.type
_entity_poly.pdbx_seq_one_letter_code
_entity_poly.pdbx_strand_id
1 'polypeptide(L)'
;MRSVEFTVPQDEFDTISNKRIGFRYRNLEKIRYFPEWNPCSKMTRNNNFTSCSNISINCLLEQNLCHHCCKGNYVDGTYLLPPGMFPLVCFPGKNETLPMSAIISPPYFLILQKKLLIRLLDFHN
;
A
#
# COMPACT_ATOMS: atom_id res chain seq x y z
N MET A 1 -20.36 12.06 29.70
CA MET A 1 -20.17 12.03 28.24
C MET A 1 -19.43 10.73 27.91
N ARG A 2 -20.03 9.81 27.16
CA ARG A 2 -19.31 8.62 26.66
C ARG A 2 -18.71 8.98 25.31
N SER A 3 -17.39 8.97 25.20
CA SER A 3 -16.70 9.08 23.92
C SER A 3 -16.90 7.77 23.15
N VAL A 4 -17.42 7.84 21.93
CA VAL A 4 -17.40 6.72 20.99
C VAL A 4 -16.07 6.80 20.25
N GLU A 5 -15.19 5.84 20.51
CA GLU A 5 -13.93 5.72 19.79
C GLU A 5 -14.13 4.82 18.58
N PHE A 6 -14.04 5.40 17.38
CA PHE A 6 -14.05 4.64 16.14
C PHE A 6 -12.68 4.00 15.94
N THR A 7 -12.57 2.71 16.22
CA THR A 7 -11.37 1.92 15.92
C THR A 7 -11.54 1.28 14.55
N VAL A 8 -10.53 1.42 13.70
CA VAL A 8 -10.48 0.74 12.41
C VAL A 8 -9.50 -0.43 12.54
N PRO A 9 -9.94 -1.69 12.35
CA PRO A 9 -9.05 -2.85 12.43
C PRO A 9 -7.95 -2.74 11.37
N GLN A 10 -6.69 -2.73 11.79
CA GLN A 10 -5.57 -2.46 10.88
C GLN A 10 -5.44 -3.52 9.78
N ASP A 11 -5.71 -4.77 10.12
CA ASP A 11 -5.69 -5.95 9.25
C ASP A 11 -6.82 -5.93 8.21
N GLU A 12 -7.93 -5.25 8.49
CA GLU A 12 -9.03 -5.10 7.53
C GLU A 12 -8.69 -4.20 6.34
N PHE A 13 -7.77 -3.28 6.56
CA PHE A 13 -7.42 -2.27 5.58
C PHE A 13 -5.99 -2.39 5.08
N ASP A 14 -5.30 -3.47 5.44
CA ASP A 14 -3.96 -3.75 4.94
C ASP A 14 -4.01 -4.36 3.53
N THR A 15 -3.89 -3.51 2.52
CA THR A 15 -3.79 -3.91 1.10
C THR A 15 -2.46 -4.57 0.75
N ILE A 16 -1.45 -4.47 1.62
CA ILE A 16 -0.19 -5.18 1.46
C ILE A 16 -0.34 -6.63 1.89
N SER A 17 -1.30 -6.95 2.75
CA SER A 17 -1.53 -8.32 3.19
C SER A 17 -1.81 -9.26 2.02
N ASN A 18 -1.22 -10.46 2.07
CA ASN A 18 -1.48 -11.52 1.09
C ASN A 18 -2.98 -11.85 0.97
N LYS A 19 -3.75 -11.70 2.05
CA LYS A 19 -5.21 -11.93 2.07
C LYS A 19 -5.99 -10.94 1.19
N ARG A 20 -5.43 -9.75 0.93
CA ARG A 20 -6.08 -8.64 0.24
C ARG A 20 -5.30 -8.20 -1.01
N ILE A 21 -4.43 -9.06 -1.54
CA ILE A 21 -3.62 -8.78 -2.72
C ILE A 21 -4.43 -8.32 -3.94
N GLY A 22 -5.67 -8.82 -4.09
CA GLY A 22 -6.60 -8.42 -5.16
C GLY A 22 -7.09 -6.97 -5.05
N PHE A 23 -7.00 -6.35 -3.87
CA PHE A 23 -7.34 -4.97 -3.62
C PHE A 23 -6.15 -4.01 -3.76
N ARG A 24 -5.00 -4.50 -4.24
CA ARG A 24 -3.87 -3.61 -4.50
C ARG A 24 -4.14 -2.75 -5.73
N TYR A 25 -3.87 -1.47 -5.58
CA TYR A 25 -3.94 -0.56 -6.72
C TYR A 25 -2.87 -0.93 -7.75
N ARG A 26 -3.29 -1.11 -9.00
CA ARG A 26 -2.41 -1.49 -10.11
C ARG A 26 -1.45 -0.36 -10.50
N ASN A 27 -1.82 0.90 -10.24
CA ASN A 27 -1.00 2.06 -10.59
C ASN A 27 -0.49 2.00 -12.02
N LEU A 28 -1.43 1.99 -12.98
CA LEU A 28 -1.13 1.90 -14.42
C LEU A 28 -0.31 3.11 -14.90
N GLU A 29 -0.43 4.22 -14.18
CA GLU A 29 0.29 5.47 -14.37
C GLU A 29 1.78 5.34 -13.99
N LYS A 30 2.15 4.31 -13.23
CA LYS A 30 3.50 4.06 -12.69
C LYS A 30 4.04 5.23 -11.87
N ILE A 31 3.14 5.96 -11.19
CA ILE A 31 3.48 7.13 -10.41
C ILE A 31 3.76 6.73 -8.96
N ARG A 32 4.87 7.21 -8.41
CA ARG A 32 5.17 7.03 -6.98
C ARG A 32 4.43 8.08 -6.15
N TYR A 33 3.13 7.84 -5.92
CA TYR A 33 2.27 8.78 -5.17
C TYR A 33 2.76 9.06 -3.74
N PHE A 34 3.44 8.11 -3.10
CA PHE A 34 3.92 8.24 -1.72
C PHE A 34 5.43 7.96 -1.62
N PRO A 35 6.28 8.94 -1.98
CA PRO A 35 7.73 8.73 -1.99
C PRO A 35 8.32 8.48 -0.59
N GLU A 36 7.74 9.10 0.43
CA GLU A 36 8.14 8.96 1.83
C GLU A 36 7.78 7.60 2.45
N TRP A 37 6.83 6.87 1.85
CA TRP A 37 6.38 5.60 2.40
C TRP A 37 7.40 4.51 2.09
N ASN A 38 8.00 3.96 3.15
CA ASN A 38 8.86 2.79 3.08
C ASN A 38 8.21 1.62 3.84
N PRO A 39 7.75 0.57 3.15
CA PRO A 39 7.19 -0.61 3.80
C PRO A 39 8.23 -1.38 4.63
N CYS A 40 9.52 -1.14 4.39
CA CYS A 40 10.63 -1.90 4.95
C CYS A 40 11.46 -1.01 5.87
N SER A 41 11.06 -0.91 7.14
CA SER A 41 11.80 -0.16 8.17
C SER A 41 13.19 -0.76 8.44
N LYS A 42 13.34 -2.08 8.27
CA LYS A 42 14.60 -2.81 8.28
C LYS A 42 14.56 -3.81 7.13
N MET A 43 15.47 -3.69 6.16
CA MET A 43 15.63 -4.75 5.16
C MET A 43 16.17 -6.00 5.85
N THR A 44 15.60 -7.16 5.54
CA THR A 44 16.10 -8.45 6.03
C THR A 44 17.42 -8.72 5.31
N ARG A 45 18.53 -8.26 5.89
CA ARG A 45 19.88 -8.63 5.43
C ARG A 45 20.08 -10.09 5.80
N ASN A 46 19.96 -10.97 4.81
CA ASN A 46 20.40 -12.33 4.98
C ASN A 46 21.94 -12.32 4.82
N ASN A 47 22.68 -12.83 5.81
CA ASN A 47 24.15 -12.86 5.79
C ASN A 47 24.72 -13.79 4.71
N ASN A 48 23.86 -14.56 4.04
CA ASN A 48 24.19 -15.37 2.88
C ASN A 48 23.89 -14.55 1.63
N PHE A 49 24.93 -13.96 1.06
CA PHE A 49 24.92 -13.13 -0.15
C PHE A 49 24.66 -14.00 -1.40
N THR A 50 23.47 -14.59 -1.49
CA THR A 50 23.05 -15.31 -2.69
C THR A 50 22.63 -14.29 -3.75
N SER A 51 23.19 -14.37 -4.95
CA SER A 51 22.81 -13.47 -6.05
C SER A 51 21.31 -13.58 -6.34
N CYS A 52 20.62 -12.44 -6.37
CA CYS A 52 19.19 -12.34 -6.71
C CYS A 52 18.85 -12.83 -8.13
N SER A 53 19.87 -13.11 -8.95
CA SER A 53 19.71 -13.67 -10.30
C SER A 53 19.33 -15.16 -10.28
N ASN A 54 19.67 -15.87 -9.19
CA ASN A 54 19.48 -17.33 -9.09
C ASN A 54 18.32 -17.74 -8.19
N ILE A 55 17.61 -16.78 -7.59
CA ILE A 55 16.52 -17.05 -6.64
C ILE A 55 15.20 -16.53 -7.21
N SER A 56 14.24 -17.43 -7.41
CA SER A 56 12.86 -17.09 -7.75
C SER A 56 12.09 -16.65 -6.50
N ILE A 57 12.29 -15.40 -6.04
CA ILE A 57 11.50 -14.79 -4.96
C ILE A 57 10.34 -14.00 -5.56
N ASN A 58 9.13 -14.29 -5.10
CA ASN A 58 7.94 -13.52 -5.46
C ASN A 58 7.82 -12.27 -4.56
N CYS A 59 8.22 -11.10 -5.07
CA CYS A 59 8.14 -9.81 -4.37
C CYS A 59 6.71 -9.27 -4.21
N LEU A 60 5.70 -9.90 -4.83
CA LEU A 60 4.30 -9.56 -4.59
C LEU A 60 3.83 -10.03 -3.21
N LEU A 61 4.48 -11.02 -2.60
CA LEU A 61 4.04 -11.51 -1.29
C LEU A 61 4.53 -10.58 -0.18
N GLU A 62 3.65 -10.24 0.76
CA GLU A 62 3.93 -9.40 1.93
C GLU A 62 5.23 -9.80 2.65
N GLN A 63 5.34 -11.10 2.96
CA GLN A 63 6.49 -11.70 3.64
C GLN A 63 7.82 -11.56 2.88
N ASN A 64 7.77 -11.39 1.55
CA ASN A 64 8.95 -11.25 0.70
C ASN A 64 9.24 -9.79 0.33
N LEU A 65 8.30 -8.87 0.57
CA LEU A 65 8.38 -7.48 0.13
C LEU A 65 9.67 -6.79 0.59
N CYS A 66 10.13 -7.13 1.80
CA CYS A 66 11.32 -6.58 2.44
C CYS A 66 12.57 -7.46 2.34
N HIS A 67 12.51 -8.50 1.50
CA HIS A 67 13.68 -9.28 1.16
C HIS A 67 14.69 -8.43 0.36
N HIS A 68 15.99 -8.70 0.52
CA HIS A 68 17.05 -7.91 -0.12
C HIS A 68 17.01 -7.90 -1.67
N CYS A 69 16.35 -8.88 -2.27
CA CYS A 69 16.13 -8.94 -3.73
C CYS A 69 14.90 -8.16 -4.20
N CYS A 70 14.04 -7.72 -3.29
CA CYS A 70 12.85 -6.95 -3.59
C CYS A 70 13.10 -5.46 -3.34
N LYS A 71 12.45 -4.61 -4.13
CA LYS A 71 12.62 -3.15 -4.07
C LYS A 71 11.55 -2.49 -3.17
N GLY A 72 11.10 -3.18 -2.13
CA GLY A 72 10.11 -2.66 -1.18
C GLY A 72 8.80 -2.29 -1.86
N ASN A 73 8.47 -0.99 -1.90
CA ASN A 73 7.23 -0.50 -2.50
C ASN A 73 7.18 -0.56 -4.04
N TYR A 74 8.28 -0.95 -4.71
CA TYR A 74 8.31 -1.13 -6.16
C TYR A 74 8.28 -2.61 -6.53
N VAL A 75 7.20 -3.02 -7.18
CA VAL A 75 6.94 -4.42 -7.56
C VAL A 75 6.36 -4.46 -8.97
N ASP A 76 6.77 -5.43 -9.79
CA ASP A 76 6.27 -5.65 -11.16
C ASP A 76 6.20 -4.40 -12.05
N GLY A 77 7.19 -3.53 -11.94
CA GLY A 77 7.29 -2.33 -12.77
C GLY A 77 6.43 -1.15 -12.31
N THR A 78 5.77 -1.25 -11.15
CA THR A 78 4.92 -0.18 -10.59
C THR A 78 5.11 0.01 -9.08
N TYR A 79 4.47 1.02 -8.51
CA TYR A 79 4.56 1.36 -7.09
C TYR A 79 3.28 0.99 -6.35
N LEU A 80 3.45 0.31 -5.21
CA LEU A 80 2.38 0.00 -4.28
C LEU A 80 1.89 1.26 -3.55
N LEU A 81 0.66 1.20 -3.07
CA LEU A 81 0.12 2.17 -2.12
C LEU A 81 0.28 1.67 -0.68
N PRO A 82 0.39 2.59 0.29
CA PRO A 82 0.37 2.23 1.71
C PRO A 82 -0.89 1.47 2.13
N PRO A 83 -0.82 0.70 3.23
CA PRO A 83 -2.00 0.15 3.92
C PRO A 83 -3.03 1.26 4.19
N GLY A 84 -4.32 0.93 4.06
CA GLY A 84 -5.42 1.87 4.24
C GLY A 84 -5.89 2.56 2.95
N MET A 85 -5.29 2.25 1.80
CA MET A 85 -5.67 2.82 0.51
C MET A 85 -6.16 1.74 -0.44
N PHE A 86 -7.43 1.82 -0.80
CA PHE A 86 -8.12 0.88 -1.69
C PHE A 86 -8.46 1.56 -3.01
N PRO A 87 -8.19 0.92 -4.16
CA PRO A 87 -8.66 1.44 -5.43
C PRO A 87 -10.18 1.29 -5.51
N LEU A 88 -10.87 2.37 -5.85
CA LEU A 88 -12.27 2.33 -6.20
C LEU A 88 -12.37 1.85 -7.65
N VAL A 89 -12.73 0.58 -7.85
CA VAL A 89 -12.80 -0.02 -9.19
C VAL A 89 -14.12 0.28 -9.88
N CYS A 90 -15.20 0.44 -9.11
CA CYS A 90 -16.54 0.77 -9.57
C CYS A 90 -17.25 1.69 -8.58
N PHE A 91 -18.25 2.45 -9.06
CA PHE A 91 -19.13 3.20 -8.15
C PHE A 91 -20.06 2.23 -7.41
N PRO A 92 -20.27 2.40 -6.09
CA PRO A 92 -21.27 1.62 -5.38
C PRO A 92 -22.65 1.87 -6.00
N GLY A 93 -23.31 0.81 -6.47
CA GLY A 93 -24.62 0.89 -7.13
C GLY A 93 -24.59 1.18 -8.63
N LYS A 94 -23.42 1.30 -9.27
CA LYS A 94 -23.30 1.40 -10.73
C LYS A 94 -22.17 0.52 -11.26
N ASN A 95 -22.49 -0.36 -12.20
CA ASN A 95 -21.49 -1.21 -12.87
C ASN A 95 -20.79 -0.46 -14.03
N GLU A 96 -20.35 0.76 -13.75
CA GLU A 96 -19.60 1.60 -14.69
C GLU A 96 -18.17 1.73 -14.20
N THR A 97 -17.22 1.62 -15.11
CA THR A 97 -15.81 1.89 -14.83
C THR A 97 -15.63 3.38 -14.59
N LEU A 98 -14.83 3.73 -13.58
CA LEU A 98 -14.54 5.13 -13.31
C LEU A 98 -13.78 5.76 -14.48
N PRO A 99 -14.12 7.00 -14.89
CA PRO A 99 -13.37 7.73 -15.91
C PRO A 99 -11.98 8.18 -15.41
N MET A 100 -11.72 8.03 -14.11
CA MET A 100 -10.44 8.34 -13.47
C MET A 100 -10.17 7.35 -12.33
N SER A 101 -8.89 7.08 -12.06
CA SER A 101 -8.48 6.28 -10.92
C SER A 101 -8.82 6.99 -9.61
N ALA A 102 -9.67 6.38 -8.77
CA ALA A 102 -9.99 6.90 -7.45
C ALA A 102 -9.50 5.94 -6.36
N ILE A 103 -9.11 6.49 -5.22
CA ILE A 103 -8.63 5.75 -4.05
C ILE A 103 -9.54 6.11 -2.88
N ILE A 104 -10.01 5.11 -2.15
CA ILE A 104 -10.78 5.25 -0.92
C ILE A 104 -9.96 4.79 0.28
N SER A 105 -10.16 5.44 1.42
CA SER A 105 -9.53 5.12 2.69
C SER A 105 -10.53 5.21 3.83
N PRO A 106 -10.22 4.65 5.02
CA PRO A 106 -10.98 4.95 6.23
C PRO A 106 -11.06 6.46 6.52
N PRO A 107 -12.08 6.91 7.28
CA PRO A 107 -12.17 8.28 7.75
C PRO A 107 -10.86 8.75 8.39
N TYR A 108 -10.48 10.01 8.13
CA TYR A 108 -9.24 10.64 8.63
C TYR A 108 -7.94 9.91 8.29
N PHE A 109 -7.96 8.96 7.36
CA PHE A 109 -6.79 8.13 7.01
C PHE A 109 -6.16 7.47 8.26
N LEU A 110 -6.98 7.06 9.24
CA LEU A 110 -6.53 6.58 10.57
C LEU A 110 -5.46 5.48 10.54
N ILE A 111 -5.34 4.75 9.43
CA ILE A 111 -4.40 3.64 9.25
C ILE A 111 -3.10 4.08 8.57
N LEU A 112 -3.11 5.23 7.89
CA LEU A 112 -1.89 5.78 7.31
C LEU A 112 -0.99 6.33 8.40
N GLN A 113 0.32 6.12 8.22
CA GLN A 113 1.31 6.66 9.13
C GLN A 113 1.18 8.19 9.20
N LYS A 114 1.31 8.76 10.40
CA LYS A 114 1.18 10.22 10.66
C LYS A 114 1.95 11.09 9.66
N LYS A 115 3.12 10.64 9.20
CA LYS A 115 3.95 11.35 8.21
C LYS A 115 3.28 11.44 6.82
N LEU A 116 2.50 10.44 6.42
CA LEU A 116 1.76 10.45 5.15
C LEU A 116 0.51 11.33 5.23
N LEU A 117 -0.13 11.38 6.40
CA LEU A 117 -1.32 12.21 6.63
C LEU A 117 -1.00 13.71 6.44
N ILE A 118 0.18 14.17 6.88
CA ILE A 118 0.59 15.58 6.73
C ILE A 118 0.54 16.02 5.26
N ARG A 119 1.03 15.21 4.32
CA ARG A 119 1.00 15.56 2.89
C ARG A 119 -0.42 15.62 2.31
N LEU A 120 -1.35 14.84 2.84
CA LEU A 120 -2.76 14.89 2.43
C LEU A 120 -3.47 16.11 3.01
N LEU A 121 -3.05 16.58 4.19
CA LEU A 121 -3.55 17.81 4.81
C LEU A 121 -2.95 19.06 4.17
N ASP A 122 -1.70 19.01 3.68
CA ASP A 122 -1.08 20.09 2.91
C ASP A 122 -1.75 20.31 1.53
N PHE A 123 -2.64 19.41 1.08
CA PHE A 123 -3.52 19.68 -0.07
C PHE A 123 -4.64 20.68 0.24
N HIS A 124 -4.84 21.04 1.51
CA HIS A 124 -5.87 21.97 1.98
C HIS A 124 -5.34 23.38 2.33
N ASN A 125 -4.09 23.71 2.02
CA ASN A 125 -3.53 25.07 2.16
C ASN A 125 -2.90 25.57 0.85
#